data_AF-A0A4V3UY32-F1
#
_entry.id   AF-A0A4V3UY32-F1
#
_cell.length_a   1.000
_cell.length_b   1.000
_cell.length_c   1.000
_cell.angle_alpha   90.00
_cell.angle_beta   90.00
_cell.angle_gamma   90.00
#
_symmetry.space_group_name_H-M   'P 1'
#
loop_
_entity.id
_entity.type
_entity.pdbx_description
1 polymer ?
#
loop_
_entity_poly.entity_id
_entity_poly.type
_entity_poly.pdbx_seq_one_letter_code
_entity_poly.pdbx_strand_id
1 'polypeptide(L)'
;MGAYKPPGFLYKQVVVNAKKMNPKIKFTYLILALGLFSCKVLKESNTKILPEFSIQGKSYNELIVNRIPDYGLTGEDGCIVENQIKINLDNINENYISGKISDVDSTEPLINAEIQLIFESDTILTRSNNKGEFEKRFKDELKKIKATYIAYRTVEINLK
;
A
#
# COMPACT_ATOMS: atom_id res chain seq x y z
N MET A 1 82.02 27.43 3.83
CA MET A 1 82.22 26.96 2.43
C MET A 1 81.64 25.56 2.35
N GLY A 2 80.64 25.35 1.50
CA GLY A 2 80.06 24.03 1.30
C GLY A 2 79.12 24.06 0.11
N ALA A 3 79.61 23.61 -1.04
CA ALA A 3 78.82 23.40 -2.24
C ALA A 3 78.99 21.94 -2.67
N TYR A 4 77.88 21.20 -2.78
CA TYR A 4 77.61 20.26 -3.86
C TYR A 4 76.13 19.81 -3.86
N LYS A 5 75.52 19.69 -5.05
CA LYS A 5 74.13 19.29 -5.40
C LYS A 5 74.16 17.87 -6.05
N PRO A 6 73.03 17.27 -6.52
CA PRO A 6 71.68 16.94 -6.00
C PRO A 6 71.44 15.38 -6.12
N PRO A 7 70.22 14.77 -6.04
CA PRO A 7 69.09 14.85 -7.00
C PRO A 7 67.73 15.04 -6.28
N GLY A 8 66.65 15.60 -6.83
CA GLY A 8 65.99 15.22 -8.08
C GLY A 8 65.07 14.03 -7.83
N PHE A 9 63.78 14.27 -7.52
CA PHE A 9 62.57 13.52 -7.95
C PHE A 9 61.38 13.84 -7.03
N LEU A 10 60.19 13.91 -7.62
CA LEU A 10 58.87 13.87 -6.96
C LEU A 10 58.38 15.11 -6.19
N TYR A 11 58.30 16.27 -6.84
CA TYR A 11 57.24 17.24 -6.54
C TYR A 11 56.86 18.02 -7.81
N LYS A 12 56.35 17.30 -8.80
CA LYS A 12 55.61 17.91 -9.92
C LYS A 12 54.38 17.05 -10.17
N GLN A 13 53.24 17.73 -10.22
CA GLN A 13 51.86 17.25 -10.45
C GLN A 13 51.02 17.09 -9.18
N VAL A 14 50.57 18.19 -8.57
CA VAL A 14 49.14 18.54 -8.37
C VAL A 14 49.06 20.03 -8.02
N VAL A 15 49.45 20.90 -8.95
CA VAL A 15 48.96 22.29 -8.94
C VAL A 15 48.46 22.53 -10.36
N VAL A 16 47.28 22.00 -10.64
CA VAL A 16 46.56 22.34 -11.87
C VAL A 16 46.13 23.80 -11.71
N ASN A 17 46.82 24.65 -12.47
CA ASN A 17 46.59 26.07 -12.65
C ASN A 17 45.10 26.45 -12.77
N ALA A 18 44.50 26.96 -11.69
CA ALA A 18 43.18 27.61 -11.74
C ALA A 18 43.21 29.03 -12.36
N LYS A 19 44.34 29.47 -12.93
CA LYS A 19 44.54 30.85 -13.39
C LYS A 19 44.36 31.09 -14.89
N LYS A 20 44.04 30.07 -15.70
CA LYS A 20 43.85 30.25 -17.15
C LYS A 20 42.76 29.35 -17.72
N MET A 21 41.55 29.47 -17.20
CA MET A 21 40.36 28.83 -17.80
C MET A 21 39.46 29.91 -18.40
N ASN A 22 39.16 29.74 -19.70
CA ASN A 22 38.33 30.63 -20.50
C ASN A 22 36.96 30.86 -19.81
N PRO A 23 36.45 32.11 -19.71
CA PRO A 23 35.22 32.42 -18.97
C PRO A 23 34.00 31.59 -19.43
N LYS A 24 33.97 31.17 -20.70
CA LYS A 24 32.93 30.28 -21.21
C LYS A 24 32.94 28.89 -20.55
N ILE A 25 34.12 28.35 -20.25
CA ILE A 25 34.31 27.02 -19.63
C ILE A 25 33.95 27.05 -18.13
N LYS A 26 34.20 28.18 -17.44
CA LYS A 26 33.79 28.36 -16.03
C LYS A 26 32.26 28.38 -15.89
N PHE A 27 31.56 29.00 -16.85
CA PHE A 27 30.11 29.07 -16.86
C PHE A 27 29.48 27.69 -17.13
N THR A 28 30.11 26.86 -17.97
CA THR A 28 29.66 25.49 -18.23
C THR A 28 29.70 24.61 -16.97
N TYR A 29 30.75 24.71 -16.15
CA TYR A 29 30.82 23.97 -14.88
C TYR A 29 29.78 24.44 -13.85
N LEU A 30 29.43 25.73 -13.84
CA LEU A 30 28.38 26.27 -12.97
C LEU A 30 27.00 25.73 -13.36
N ILE A 31 26.69 25.64 -14.66
CA ILE A 31 25.44 25.05 -15.16
C ILE A 31 25.38 23.54 -14.90
N LEU A 32 26.52 22.85 -15.02
CA LEU A 32 26.62 21.41 -14.73
C LEU A 32 26.41 21.11 -13.24
N ALA A 33 26.84 22.00 -12.34
CA ALA A 33 26.62 21.87 -10.90
C ALA A 33 25.16 22.15 -10.47
N LEU A 34 24.44 23.00 -11.21
CA LEU A 34 23.03 23.32 -10.96
C LEU A 34 22.05 22.24 -11.46
N GLY A 35 22.47 21.39 -12.42
CA GLY A 35 21.63 20.31 -12.97
C GLY A 35 21.45 19.08 -12.07
N LEU A 36 22.21 18.97 -10.98
CA LEU A 36 22.10 17.87 -10.01
C LEU A 36 21.03 18.09 -8.94
N PHE A 37 20.40 19.27 -8.90
CA PHE A 37 19.10 19.44 -8.22
C PHE A 37 17.96 19.04 -9.16
N SER A 38 18.13 17.90 -9.85
CA SER A 38 17.00 17.23 -10.50
C SER A 38 15.97 16.90 -9.42
N CYS A 39 14.69 17.15 -9.73
CA CYS A 39 13.53 16.80 -8.93
C CYS A 39 13.79 15.50 -8.17
N LYS A 40 13.95 15.58 -6.85
CA LYS A 40 13.43 14.51 -6.02
C LYS A 40 11.92 14.59 -6.22
N VAL A 41 11.42 13.87 -7.22
CA VAL A 41 10.02 13.46 -7.22
C VAL A 41 9.86 12.83 -5.85
N LEU A 42 9.15 13.52 -4.96
CA LEU A 42 8.58 12.89 -3.78
C LEU A 42 7.79 11.73 -4.36
N LYS A 43 8.38 10.52 -4.32
CA LYS A 43 7.59 9.30 -4.34
C LYS A 43 6.76 9.46 -3.08
N GLU A 44 5.59 10.06 -3.25
CA GLU A 44 4.52 9.95 -2.29
C GLU A 44 4.35 8.43 -2.15
N SER A 45 4.89 7.87 -1.08
CA SER A 45 4.60 6.50 -0.70
C SER A 45 3.18 6.48 -0.15
N ASN A 46 2.21 6.94 -0.96
CA ASN A 46 0.81 6.63 -0.80
C ASN A 46 0.67 5.19 -1.23
N THR A 47 1.15 4.26 -0.41
CA THR A 47 0.68 2.88 -0.47
C THR A 47 -0.80 2.96 -0.15
N LYS A 48 -1.61 3.04 -1.21
CA LYS A 48 -3.06 3.02 -1.15
C LYS A 48 -3.45 1.83 -0.28
N ILE A 49 -4.06 2.10 0.88
CA ILE A 49 -4.60 1.06 1.74
C ILE A 49 -5.80 0.48 1.00
N LEU A 50 -5.84 -0.84 0.87
CA LEU A 50 -6.85 -1.57 0.10
C LEU A 50 -7.48 -2.62 1.01
N PRO A 51 -8.73 -3.02 0.75
CA PRO A 51 -9.35 -4.09 1.51
C PRO A 51 -8.57 -5.40 1.30
N GLU A 52 -8.58 -6.23 2.34
CA GLU A 52 -7.87 -7.50 2.38
C GLU A 52 -8.83 -8.65 2.63
N PHE A 53 -8.62 -9.75 1.90
CA PHE A 53 -9.34 -10.99 2.09
C PHE A 53 -8.36 -12.16 2.14
N SER A 54 -8.50 -12.98 3.18
CA SER A 54 -7.71 -14.20 3.32
C SER A 54 -8.54 -15.37 3.84
N ILE A 55 -8.10 -16.57 3.51
CA ILE A 55 -8.63 -17.83 4.04
C ILE A 55 -7.46 -18.60 4.62
N GLN A 56 -7.51 -18.91 5.92
CA GLN A 56 -6.47 -19.62 6.64
C GLN A 56 -5.08 -18.97 6.45
N GLY A 57 -5.06 -17.63 6.49
CA GLY A 57 -3.84 -16.83 6.31
C GLY A 57 -3.33 -16.71 4.87
N LYS A 58 -3.95 -17.39 3.89
CA LYS A 58 -3.62 -17.23 2.47
C LYS A 58 -4.49 -16.14 1.85
N SER A 59 -3.87 -15.20 1.14
CA SER A 59 -4.55 -14.10 0.46
C SER A 59 -5.36 -14.58 -0.75
N TYR A 60 -6.56 -14.03 -0.90
CA TYR A 60 -7.49 -14.22 -2.03
C TYR A 60 -8.10 -12.88 -2.47
N ASN A 61 -7.30 -11.82 -2.45
CA ASN A 61 -7.72 -10.46 -2.77
C ASN A 61 -8.34 -10.31 -4.18
N GLU A 62 -8.05 -11.22 -5.10
CA GLU A 62 -8.65 -11.28 -6.43
C GLU A 62 -10.16 -11.58 -6.41
N LEU A 63 -10.68 -12.09 -5.30
CA LEU A 63 -12.12 -12.35 -5.12
C LEU A 63 -12.89 -11.10 -4.66
N ILE A 64 -12.19 -10.02 -4.28
CA ILE A 64 -12.82 -8.76 -3.87
C ILE A 64 -13.23 -7.98 -5.12
N VAL A 65 -14.54 -7.82 -5.31
CA VAL A 65 -15.13 -7.21 -6.52
C VAL A 65 -14.79 -5.72 -6.61
N ASN A 66 -14.88 -5.01 -5.49
CA ASN A 66 -14.71 -3.57 -5.41
C ASN A 66 -13.37 -3.18 -4.76
N ARG A 67 -12.31 -3.95 -5.03
CA ARG A 67 -11.03 -3.81 -4.31
C ARG A 67 -10.40 -2.42 -4.44
N ILE A 68 -10.40 -1.85 -5.65
CA ILE A 68 -9.74 -0.56 -5.90
C ILE A 68 -10.79 0.54 -5.73
N PRO A 69 -10.62 1.49 -4.79
CA PRO A 69 -11.55 2.61 -4.68
C PRO A 69 -11.41 3.59 -5.83
N ASP A 70 -12.57 4.08 -6.25
CA ASP A 70 -12.80 5.07 -7.29
C ASP A 70 -13.17 6.41 -6.63
N TYR A 71 -12.13 7.12 -6.20
CA TYR A 71 -12.26 8.44 -5.56
C TYR A 71 -12.22 9.57 -6.59
N GLY A 72 -12.87 10.68 -6.26
CA GLY A 72 -12.81 11.92 -7.01
C GLY A 72 -14.17 12.60 -7.13
N LEU A 73 -14.20 13.75 -7.83
CA LEU A 73 -15.44 14.50 -8.07
C LEU A 73 -16.49 13.69 -8.84
N THR A 74 -16.03 12.72 -9.63
CA THR A 74 -16.87 11.85 -10.48
C THR A 74 -16.79 10.38 -10.08
N GLY A 75 -16.00 10.03 -9.07
CA GLY A 75 -15.80 8.65 -8.64
C GLY A 75 -16.94 8.16 -7.75
N GLU A 76 -17.28 6.87 -7.84
CA GLU A 76 -18.42 6.29 -7.09
C GLU A 76 -18.25 6.39 -5.57
N ASP A 77 -17.02 6.36 -5.07
CA ASP A 77 -16.71 6.48 -3.63
C ASP A 77 -16.63 7.95 -3.18
N GLY A 78 -16.75 8.91 -4.11
CA GLY A 78 -16.70 10.34 -3.85
C GLY A 78 -15.30 10.87 -3.51
N CYS A 79 -15.24 12.07 -2.92
CA CYS A 79 -13.97 12.72 -2.58
C CYS A 79 -13.40 12.30 -1.22
N ILE A 80 -14.16 11.55 -0.41
CA ILE A 80 -13.77 11.18 0.96
C ILE A 80 -13.13 9.80 0.93
N VAL A 81 -11.96 9.69 1.53
CA VAL A 81 -11.27 8.40 1.69
C VAL A 81 -11.83 7.71 2.93
N GLU A 82 -12.41 6.53 2.75
CA GLU A 82 -12.92 5.69 3.84
C GLU A 82 -11.86 4.67 4.31
N ASN A 83 -11.96 4.23 5.56
CA ASN A 83 -11.15 3.14 6.08
C ASN A 83 -11.47 1.82 5.36
N GLN A 84 -10.52 0.88 5.36
CA GLN A 84 -10.65 -0.36 4.61
C GLN A 84 -10.82 -1.55 5.55
N ILE A 85 -11.70 -2.48 5.14
CA ILE A 85 -12.01 -3.70 5.89
C ILE A 85 -11.07 -4.83 5.48
N LYS A 86 -10.60 -5.57 6.48
CA LYS A 86 -9.92 -6.85 6.34
C LYS A 86 -10.82 -7.99 6.82
N ILE A 87 -10.96 -9.03 6.01
CA ILE A 87 -11.70 -10.25 6.36
C ILE A 87 -10.73 -11.43 6.29
N ASN A 88 -10.61 -12.17 7.39
CA ASN A 88 -9.86 -13.42 7.43
C ASN A 88 -10.79 -14.56 7.82
N LEU A 89 -10.99 -15.54 6.94
CA LEU A 89 -11.76 -16.74 7.25
C LEU A 89 -10.86 -17.80 7.87
N ASP A 90 -11.25 -18.30 9.03
CA ASP A 90 -10.58 -19.41 9.69
C ASP A 90 -11.11 -20.75 9.15
N ASN A 91 -12.41 -20.79 8.81
CA ASN A 91 -13.07 -21.97 8.26
C ASN A 91 -14.16 -21.54 7.27
N ILE A 92 -14.20 -22.22 6.12
CA ILE A 92 -15.31 -22.15 5.17
C ILE A 92 -15.51 -23.53 4.56
N ASN A 93 -16.73 -24.04 4.66
CA ASN A 93 -17.14 -25.31 4.08
C ASN A 93 -18.62 -25.23 3.66
N GLU A 94 -19.20 -26.36 3.23
CA GLU A 94 -20.55 -26.43 2.64
C GLU A 94 -21.68 -25.93 3.56
N ASN A 95 -21.49 -25.91 4.89
CA ASN A 95 -22.57 -25.55 5.82
C ASN A 95 -22.14 -24.62 6.96
N TYR A 96 -20.90 -24.14 6.94
CA TYR A 96 -20.33 -23.36 8.02
C TYR A 96 -19.26 -22.40 7.52
N ILE A 97 -19.27 -21.21 8.10
CA ILE A 97 -18.22 -20.20 7.96
C ILE A 97 -17.88 -19.62 9.32
N SER A 98 -16.60 -19.37 9.54
CA SER A 98 -16.12 -18.54 10.64
C SER A 98 -14.92 -17.73 10.22
N GLY A 99 -14.76 -16.57 10.85
CA GLY A 99 -13.64 -15.71 10.59
C GLY A 99 -13.62 -14.48 11.47
N LYS A 100 -12.74 -13.56 11.13
CA LYS A 100 -12.54 -12.29 11.81
C LYS A 100 -12.59 -11.14 10.82
N ILE A 101 -13.17 -10.03 11.27
CA ILE A 101 -13.21 -8.75 10.57
C ILE A 101 -12.46 -7.69 11.38
N SER A 102 -11.58 -6.95 10.72
CA SER A 102 -10.74 -5.92 11.34
C SER A 102 -10.50 -4.75 10.38
N ASP A 103 -9.97 -3.66 10.92
CA ASP A 103 -9.35 -2.61 10.13
C ASP A 103 -8.08 -3.15 9.43
N VAL A 104 -7.80 -2.70 8.20
CA VAL A 104 -6.60 -3.13 7.45
C VAL A 104 -5.32 -2.54 8.06
N ASP A 105 -5.36 -1.28 8.48
CA ASP A 105 -4.20 -0.51 8.92
C ASP A 105 -3.89 -0.77 10.40
N SER A 106 -4.87 -0.54 11.28
CA SER A 106 -4.70 -0.68 12.74
C SER A 106 -4.78 -2.12 13.22
N THR A 107 -5.34 -3.02 12.40
CA THR A 107 -5.69 -4.41 12.76
C THR A 107 -6.70 -4.53 13.91
N GLU A 108 -7.30 -3.40 14.34
CA GLU A 108 -8.31 -3.39 15.39
C GLU A 108 -9.56 -4.16 14.95
N PRO A 109 -10.18 -4.94 15.86
CA PRO A 109 -11.38 -5.69 15.53
C PRO A 109 -12.55 -4.74 15.27
N LEU A 110 -13.28 -4.96 14.16
CA LEU A 110 -14.50 -4.21 13.89
C LEU A 110 -15.66 -4.91 14.62
N ILE A 111 -16.10 -4.30 15.73
CA ILE A 111 -17.13 -4.84 16.61
C ILE A 111 -18.51 -4.61 16.02
N ASN A 112 -19.37 -5.62 15.99
CA ASN A 112 -20.74 -5.50 15.47
C ASN A 112 -20.78 -5.07 13.98
N ALA A 113 -19.73 -5.36 13.23
CA ALA A 113 -19.76 -5.25 11.78
C ALA A 113 -20.77 -6.21 11.20
N GLU A 114 -21.51 -5.77 10.19
CA GLU A 114 -22.54 -6.59 9.55
C GLU A 114 -21.91 -7.42 8.44
N ILE A 115 -22.17 -8.72 8.47
CA ILE A 115 -21.75 -9.68 7.45
C ILE A 115 -23.01 -10.28 6.84
N GLN A 116 -23.17 -10.07 5.54
CA GLN A 116 -24.22 -10.67 4.73
C GLN A 116 -23.62 -11.84 3.97
N LEU A 117 -24.20 -13.01 4.18
CA LEU A 117 -23.90 -14.24 3.48
C LEU A 117 -24.97 -14.43 2.42
N ILE A 118 -24.59 -14.33 1.15
CA ILE A 118 -25.52 -14.29 0.02
C ILE A 118 -25.44 -15.62 -0.72
N PHE A 119 -26.61 -16.23 -0.90
CA PHE A 119 -26.85 -17.49 -1.61
C PHE A 119 -27.64 -17.19 -2.88
N GLU A 120 -27.90 -18.20 -3.71
CA GLU A 120 -28.67 -18.04 -4.96
C GLU A 120 -30.08 -17.47 -4.72
N SER A 121 -30.75 -17.91 -3.65
CA SER A 121 -32.15 -17.60 -3.36
C SER A 121 -32.39 -16.82 -2.07
N ASP A 122 -31.37 -16.64 -1.23
CA ASP A 122 -31.53 -16.06 0.11
C ASP A 122 -30.29 -15.27 0.55
N THR A 123 -30.44 -14.46 1.60
CA THR A 123 -29.35 -13.76 2.27
C THR A 123 -29.50 -13.90 3.78
N ILE A 124 -28.44 -14.40 4.41
CA ILE A 124 -28.37 -14.56 5.86
C ILE A 124 -27.48 -13.46 6.44
N LEU A 125 -27.97 -12.80 7.49
CA LEU A 125 -27.21 -11.81 8.24
C LEU A 125 -26.54 -12.43 9.47
N THR A 126 -25.30 -12.01 9.74
CA THR A 126 -24.60 -12.23 10.99
C THR A 126 -23.79 -10.98 11.35
N ARG A 127 -23.31 -10.90 12.59
CA ARG A 127 -22.51 -9.78 13.08
C ARG A 127 -21.28 -10.27 13.82
N SER A 128 -20.20 -9.50 13.76
CA SER A 128 -19.00 -9.78 14.53
C SER A 128 -19.17 -9.46 16.02
N ASN A 129 -18.49 -10.21 16.87
CA ASN A 129 -18.46 -10.00 18.31
C ASN A 129 -17.46 -8.89 18.73
N ASN A 130 -17.21 -8.74 20.02
CA ASN A 130 -16.27 -7.76 20.59
C ASN A 130 -14.79 -7.99 20.22
N LYS A 131 -14.45 -9.14 19.64
CA LYS A 131 -13.13 -9.47 19.09
C LYS A 131 -13.10 -9.41 17.57
N GLY A 132 -14.18 -8.95 16.93
CA GLY A 132 -14.31 -8.95 15.48
C GLY A 132 -14.57 -10.34 14.89
N GLU A 133 -14.82 -11.37 15.71
CA GLU A 133 -15.04 -12.74 15.24
C GLU A 133 -16.50 -12.94 14.87
N PHE A 134 -16.77 -13.73 13.83
CA PHE A 134 -18.11 -14.14 13.45
C PHE A 134 -18.11 -15.62 13.06
N GLU A 135 -19.26 -16.26 13.25
CA GLU A 135 -19.53 -17.61 12.77
C GLU A 135 -20.99 -17.75 12.35
N LYS A 136 -21.25 -18.63 11.39
CA LYS A 136 -22.61 -18.93 10.95
C LYS A 136 -22.69 -20.31 10.31
N ARG A 137 -23.79 -21.01 10.58
CA ARG A 137 -24.20 -22.21 9.84
C ARG A 137 -25.23 -21.83 8.77
N PHE A 138 -25.15 -22.49 7.63
CA PHE A 138 -26.06 -22.33 6.50
C PHE A 138 -26.27 -23.68 5.81
N LYS A 139 -27.19 -23.76 4.84
CA LYS A 139 -27.56 -25.01 4.16
C LYS A 139 -27.25 -25.01 2.67
N ASP A 140 -27.16 -23.83 2.08
CA ASP A 140 -26.99 -23.65 0.65
C ASP A 140 -25.58 -23.20 0.30
N GLU A 141 -25.20 -23.33 -0.96
CA GLU A 141 -23.88 -22.92 -1.45
C GLU A 141 -23.69 -21.41 -1.34
N LEU A 142 -22.70 -20.97 -0.55
CA LEU A 142 -22.39 -19.56 -0.35
C LEU A 142 -21.76 -18.95 -1.61
N LYS A 143 -22.42 -17.94 -2.19
CA LYS A 143 -21.96 -17.29 -3.42
C LYS A 143 -21.16 -16.02 -3.17
N LYS A 144 -21.61 -15.20 -2.21
CA LYS A 144 -20.93 -13.94 -1.89
C LYS A 144 -20.91 -13.66 -0.40
N ILE A 145 -19.91 -12.89 0.01
CA ILE A 145 -19.82 -12.31 1.34
C ILE A 145 -19.78 -10.80 1.16
N LYS A 146 -20.65 -10.08 1.85
CA LYS A 146 -20.62 -8.61 1.92
C LYS A 146 -20.43 -8.18 3.35
N ALA A 147 -19.43 -7.34 3.61
CA ALA A 147 -19.18 -6.78 4.92
C ALA A 147 -19.34 -5.26 4.92
N THR A 148 -20.06 -4.74 5.90
CA THR A 148 -20.32 -3.31 6.05
C THR A 148 -20.06 -2.87 7.49
N TYR A 149 -19.42 -1.71 7.65
CA TYR A 149 -19.20 -1.09 8.95
C TYR A 149 -19.19 0.44 8.83
N ILE A 150 -19.58 1.15 9.88
CA ILE A 150 -19.74 2.61 9.85
C ILE A 150 -18.38 3.29 9.62
N ALA A 151 -18.33 4.20 8.65
CA ALA A 151 -17.13 4.93 8.22
C ALA A 151 -16.05 4.05 7.55
N TYR A 152 -16.44 2.85 7.09
CA TYR A 152 -15.60 1.95 6.32
C TYR A 152 -16.22 1.69 4.96
N ARG A 153 -15.34 1.51 3.98
CA ARG A 153 -15.77 1.07 2.67
C ARG A 153 -16.31 -0.35 2.74
N THR A 154 -17.50 -0.55 2.19
CA THR A 154 -18.10 -1.88 2.08
C THR A 154 -17.19 -2.79 1.25
N VAL A 155 -17.03 -4.04 1.66
CA VAL A 155 -16.25 -5.05 0.91
C VAL A 155 -17.20 -6.14 0.40
N GLU A 156 -17.13 -6.43 -0.89
CA GLU A 156 -17.84 -7.54 -1.53
C GLU A 156 -16.86 -8.58 -2.05
N ILE A 157 -17.02 -9.82 -1.61
CA ILE A 157 -16.23 -10.99 -2.03
C ILE A 157 -17.14 -11.91 -2.83
N ASN A 158 -16.70 -12.29 -4.02
CA ASN A 158 -17.37 -13.26 -4.87
C ASN A 158 -16.65 -14.60 -4.84
N LEU A 159 -17.32 -15.64 -4.33
CA LEU A 159 -16.73 -16.98 -4.15
C LEU A 159 -16.95 -17.90 -5.36
N LYS A 160 -17.78 -17.48 -6.33
CA LYS A 160 -18.31 -18.24 -7.49
C LYS A 160 -19.37 -19.29 -7.14
#